data_AF-A9L0L7-F1
#
_entry.id   AF-A9L0L7-F1
#
_cell.length_a   1.000
_cell.length_b   1.000
_cell.length_c   1.000
_cell.angle_alpha   90.00
_cell.angle_beta   90.00
_cell.angle_gamma   90.00
#
_symmetry.space_group_name_H-M   'P 1'
#
loop_
_entity.id
_entity.type
_entity.pdbx_description
1 polymer ?
#
loop_
_entity_poly.entity_id
_entity_poly.type
_entity_poly.pdbx_seq_one_letter_code
_entity_poly.pdbx_strand_id
1 'polypeptide(L)'
;MAFVTHNNYRSGVNSMPIANARPSGFHISRIQNRVYRQCAKDGFNARIKAELAGVVPATVPLYSHSLTRQSYFEQGWHAVTHLHILKAREQRKAQAMAVPNEQ
;
A
#
# COMPACT_ATOMS: atom_id res chain seq x y z
N MET A 1 39.54 -6.18 29.19
CA MET A 1 39.18 -7.56 28.82
C MET A 1 37.72 -7.57 28.41
N ALA A 2 37.43 -7.99 27.19
CA ALA A 2 36.10 -7.97 26.59
C ALA A 2 35.25 -9.12 27.13
N PHE A 3 34.01 -8.83 27.54
CA PHE A 3 33.01 -9.86 27.80
C PHE A 3 32.06 -9.92 26.61
N VAL A 4 32.32 -10.87 25.72
CA VAL A 4 31.42 -11.31 24.67
C VAL A 4 30.51 -12.37 25.28
N THR A 5 29.21 -12.12 25.34
CA THR A 5 28.19 -13.17 25.41
C THR A 5 26.97 -12.68 24.66
N HIS A 6 26.85 -13.11 23.41
CA HIS A 6 25.68 -12.88 22.57
C HIS A 6 24.63 -13.93 22.95
N ASN A 7 23.59 -13.55 23.68
CA ASN A 7 22.42 -14.42 23.85
C ASN A 7 21.39 -14.05 22.77
N ASN A 8 21.42 -14.83 21.69
CA ASN A 8 20.65 -14.64 20.46
C ASN A 8 19.23 -15.19 20.67
N TYR A 9 18.35 -14.42 21.32
CA TYR A 9 16.92 -14.74 21.36
C TYR A 9 16.29 -14.41 20.01
N ARG A 10 16.43 -15.33 19.04
CA ARG A 10 15.66 -15.34 17.80
C ARG A 10 14.28 -15.92 18.08
N SER A 11 13.42 -15.13 18.74
CA SER A 11 11.99 -15.39 18.80
C SER A 11 11.40 -15.21 17.40
N GLY A 12 10.95 -16.31 16.80
CA GLY A 12 10.38 -16.39 15.45
C GLY A 12 8.98 -15.79 15.33
N VAL A 13 8.71 -14.66 15.98
CA VAL A 13 7.42 -13.96 15.91
C VAL A 13 7.67 -12.45 16.03
N ASN A 14 7.41 -11.74 14.94
CA ASN A 14 7.29 -10.27 14.89
C ASN A 14 8.52 -9.42 15.20
N SER A 15 9.68 -9.73 14.60
CA SER A 15 10.81 -8.78 14.58
C SER A 15 11.20 -8.41 13.15
N MET A 16 10.33 -7.65 12.47
CA MET A 16 10.81 -6.68 11.49
C MET A 16 10.68 -5.31 12.15
N PRO A 17 11.80 -4.64 12.50
CA PRO A 17 11.73 -3.26 12.93
C PRO A 17 11.23 -2.42 11.76
N ILE A 18 10.11 -1.74 11.97
CA ILE A 18 9.65 -0.63 11.12
C ILE A 18 10.61 0.54 11.37
N ALA A 19 11.83 0.40 10.89
CA ALA A 19 12.85 1.43 10.95
C ALA A 19 13.66 1.38 9.65
N ASN A 20 13.38 2.34 8.78
CA ASN A 20 14.32 2.87 7.78
C ASN A 20 14.78 1.95 6.64
N ALA A 21 13.91 1.08 6.12
CA ALA A 21 14.01 0.69 4.72
C ALA A 21 12.81 1.29 3.98
N ARG A 22 13.04 2.14 2.98
CA ARG A 22 12.14 2.22 1.82
C ARG A 22 12.59 1.07 0.93
N PRO A 23 12.02 -0.14 1.01
CA PRO A 23 12.38 -1.16 0.05
C PRO A 23 11.57 -0.83 -1.20
N SER A 24 12.21 -0.91 -2.35
CA SER A 24 11.58 -1.14 -3.64
C SER A 24 10.83 -2.50 -3.68
N GLY A 25 10.05 -2.82 -2.64
CA GLY A 25 9.65 -4.18 -2.30
C GLY A 25 8.43 -4.32 -1.39
N PHE A 26 7.60 -3.28 -1.19
CA PHE A 26 6.25 -3.49 -0.67
C PHE A 26 5.39 -4.13 -1.77
N HIS A 27 5.45 -5.46 -1.83
CA HIS A 27 4.53 -6.24 -2.66
C HIS A 27 3.33 -6.62 -1.81
N ILE A 28 2.17 -6.05 -2.13
CA ILE A 28 0.89 -6.42 -1.52
C ILE A 28 0.67 -7.96 -1.59
N SER A 29 1.25 -8.63 -2.59
CA SER A 29 1.25 -10.09 -2.73
C SER A 29 2.04 -10.87 -1.68
N ARG A 30 2.96 -10.25 -0.93
CA ARG A 30 3.72 -10.89 0.15
C ARG A 30 2.97 -10.93 1.48
N ILE A 31 1.86 -10.20 1.60
CA ILE A 31 1.03 -10.20 2.81
C ILE A 31 0.21 -11.51 2.82
N GLN A 32 0.56 -12.41 3.74
CA GLN A 32 -0.08 -13.72 3.91
C GLN A 32 -1.53 -13.59 4.38
N ASN A 33 -1.80 -12.64 5.29
CA ASN A 33 -3.14 -12.43 5.80
C ASN A 33 -4.02 -11.71 4.76
N ARG A 34 -5.09 -12.40 4.32
CA ARG A 34 -6.04 -11.88 3.33
C ARG A 34 -6.62 -10.51 3.71
N VAL A 35 -6.93 -10.28 4.98
CA VAL A 35 -7.55 -9.04 5.46
C VAL A 35 -6.57 -7.87 5.31
N TYR A 36 -5.33 -8.05 5.75
CA TYR A 36 -4.29 -7.00 5.64
C TYR A 36 -3.89 -6.74 4.19
N ARG A 37 -3.85 -7.80 3.37
CA ARG A 37 -3.64 -7.69 1.94
C ARG A 37 -4.72 -6.84 1.29
N GLN A 38 -5.98 -7.04 1.69
CA GLN A 38 -7.10 -6.25 1.19
C GLN A 38 -6.99 -4.78 1.62
N CYS A 39 -6.68 -4.52 2.90
CA CYS A 39 -6.48 -3.15 3.40
C CYS A 39 -5.42 -2.38 2.58
N ALA A 40 -4.31 -3.03 2.25
CA ALA A 40 -3.27 -2.43 1.42
C ALA A 40 -3.73 -2.17 -0.04
N LYS A 41 -4.53 -3.08 -0.62
CA LYS A 41 -5.12 -2.85 -1.95
C LYS A 41 -6.10 -1.69 -1.94
N ASP A 42 -6.92 -1.58 -0.89
CA ASP A 42 -7.87 -0.49 -0.74
C ASP A 42 -7.15 0.86 -0.61
N GLY A 43 -6.05 0.95 0.13
CA GLY A 43 -5.22 2.16 0.21
C GLY A 43 -4.64 2.58 -1.13
N PHE A 44 -4.12 1.60 -1.89
CA PHE A 44 -3.60 1.83 -3.23
C PHE A 44 -4.69 2.34 -4.19
N ASN A 45 -5.86 1.69 -4.19
CA ASN A 45 -6.99 2.07 -5.03
C ASN A 45 -7.56 3.44 -4.65
N ALA A 46 -7.64 3.74 -3.36
CA ALA A 46 -8.14 5.02 -2.88
C ALA A 46 -7.23 6.17 -3.32
N ARG A 47 -5.90 5.99 -3.28
CA ARG A 47 -4.97 6.99 -3.80
C ARG A 47 -5.10 7.18 -5.31
N ILE A 48 -5.18 6.09 -6.08
CA ILE A 48 -5.41 6.16 -7.53
C ILE A 48 -6.71 6.90 -7.86
N LYS A 49 -7.80 6.61 -7.14
CA LYS A 49 -9.08 7.31 -7.31
C LYS A 49 -8.97 8.80 -7.00
N ALA A 50 -8.26 9.17 -5.94
CA ALA A 50 -8.01 10.57 -5.58
C ALA A 50 -7.20 11.31 -6.67
N GLU A 51 -6.14 10.68 -7.19
CA GLU A 51 -5.33 11.21 -8.30
C GLU A 51 -6.14 11.34 -9.61
N LEU A 52 -7.04 10.39 -9.88
CA LEU A 52 -7.94 10.44 -11.03
C LEU A 52 -9.04 11.50 -10.90
N ALA A 53 -9.47 11.80 -9.67
CA ALA A 53 -10.41 12.88 -9.37
C ALA A 53 -9.72 14.27 -9.35
N GLY A 54 -8.38 14.32 -9.34
CA GLY A 54 -7.62 15.56 -9.21
C GLY A 54 -7.66 16.16 -7.80
N VAL A 55 -8.27 15.47 -6.84
CA VAL A 55 -8.39 15.90 -5.44
C VAL A 55 -7.62 14.89 -4.60
N VAL A 56 -6.34 15.19 -4.41
CA VAL A 56 -5.43 14.32 -3.68
C VAL A 56 -5.32 14.83 -2.24
N PRO A 57 -5.84 14.10 -1.24
CA PRO A 57 -5.73 14.53 0.14
C PRO A 57 -4.24 14.50 0.56
N ALA A 58 -3.83 15.57 1.25
CA ALA A 58 -2.47 15.72 1.77
C ALA A 58 -2.16 14.68 2.86
N THR A 59 -3.19 14.21 3.57
CA THR A 59 -3.12 13.19 4.62
C THR A 59 -3.74 11.89 4.16
N VAL A 60 -3.23 10.76 4.66
CA VAL A 60 -3.85 9.45 4.41
C VAL A 60 -5.21 9.42 5.09
N PRO A 61 -6.30 9.08 4.37
CA PRO A 61 -7.62 9.00 4.99
C PRO A 61 -7.68 7.88 6.03
N LEU A 62 -8.48 8.09 7.06
CA LEU A 62 -8.74 7.07 8.06
C LEU A 62 -9.52 5.92 7.41
N TYR A 63 -8.93 4.73 7.38
CA TYR A 63 -9.55 3.51 6.86
C TYR A 63 -10.17 2.68 7.98
N SER A 64 -9.49 2.55 9.11
CA SER A 64 -9.98 1.77 10.26
C SER A 64 -9.36 2.27 11.57
N HIS A 65 -10.10 2.17 12.67
CA HIS A 65 -9.59 2.48 14.01
C HIS A 65 -8.56 1.46 14.53
N SER A 66 -8.41 0.31 13.86
CA SER A 66 -7.36 -0.66 14.16
C SER A 66 -6.02 -0.19 13.59
N LEU A 67 -5.06 0.09 14.48
CA LEU A 67 -3.70 0.55 14.12
C LEU A 67 -3.04 -0.35 13.07
N THR A 68 -3.17 -1.66 13.20
CA THR A 68 -2.59 -2.62 12.25
C THR A 68 -3.20 -2.48 10.85
N ARG A 69 -4.54 -2.38 10.76
CA ARG A 69 -5.22 -2.23 9.47
C ARG A 69 -4.93 -0.88 8.84
N GLN A 70 -4.88 0.17 9.64
CA GLN A 70 -4.54 1.51 9.21
C GLN A 70 -3.12 1.58 8.64
N SER A 71 -2.14 0.94 9.30
CA SER A 71 -0.76 0.90 8.81
C SER A 71 -0.63 0.20 7.44
N TYR A 72 -1.33 -0.92 7.21
CA TYR A 72 -1.32 -1.58 5.90
C TYR A 72 -1.98 -0.73 4.81
N PHE A 73 -3.04 0.01 5.16
CA PHE A 73 -3.68 0.95 4.24
C PHE A 73 -2.73 2.10 3.87
N GLU A 74 -2.03 2.68 4.84
CA GLU A 74 -1.02 3.72 4.63
C GLU A 74 0.12 3.23 3.73
N GLN A 75 0.62 2.01 3.96
CA GLN A 75 1.64 1.40 3.10
C GLN A 75 1.14 1.25 1.66
N GLY A 76 -0.12 0.84 1.47
CA GLY A 76 -0.75 0.78 0.15
C GLY A 76 -0.91 2.14 -0.52
N TRP A 77 -1.30 3.15 0.25
CA TRP A 77 -1.46 4.54 -0.20
C TRP A 77 -0.13 5.14 -0.70
N HIS A 78 0.96 4.93 0.05
CA HIS A 78 2.28 5.42 -0.32
C HIS A 78 2.99 4.59 -1.40
N ALA A 79 2.53 3.37 -1.67
CA ALA A 79 3.07 2.52 -2.74
C ALA A 79 2.65 3.00 -4.15
N VAL A 80 1.73 3.94 -4.27
CA VAL A 80 1.29 4.49 -5.56
C VAL A 80 2.36 5.41 -6.16
N THR A 81 3.07 4.88 -7.14
CA THR A 81 3.96 5.66 -8.02
C THR A 81 3.22 6.31 -9.19
N HIS A 82 3.81 7.36 -9.78
CA HIS A 82 3.32 8.05 -10.97
C HIS A 82 2.97 7.12 -12.16
N LEU A 83 3.74 6.05 -12.37
CA LEU A 83 3.45 5.06 -13.42
C LEU A 83 2.08 4.39 -13.26
N HIS A 84 1.67 4.11 -12.01
CA HIS A 84 0.36 3.54 -11.73
C HIS A 84 -0.77 4.52 -12.03
N ILE A 85 -0.54 5.82 -11.80
CA ILE A 85 -1.51 6.87 -12.11
C ILE A 85 -1.67 7.01 -13.62
N LEU A 86 -0.58 7.02 -14.38
CA LEU A 86 -0.61 7.06 -15.85
C LEU A 86 -1.37 5.85 -16.41
N LYS A 87 -1.06 4.64 -15.93
CA LYS A 87 -1.77 3.42 -16.32
C LYS A 87 -3.26 3.48 -15.98
N ALA A 88 -3.62 3.98 -14.80
CA ALA A 88 -5.02 4.13 -14.41
C ALA A 88 -5.76 5.16 -15.27
N ARG A 89 -5.10 6.27 -15.65
CA ARG A 89 -5.64 7.25 -16.60
C ARG A 89 -5.87 6.64 -17.97
N GLU A 90 -4.90 5.88 -18.47
CA GLU A 90 -5.02 5.17 -19.75
C GLU A 90 -6.17 4.15 -19.73
N GLN A 91 -6.28 3.34 -18.66
CA GLN A 91 -7.40 2.41 -18.47
C GLN A 91 -8.75 3.12 -18.42
N ARG A 92 -8.84 4.32 -17.82
CA ARG A 92 -10.07 5.11 -17.81
C ARG A 92 -10.41 5.62 -19.21
N LYS A 93 -9.43 6.06 -19.99
CA LYS A 93 -9.62 6.45 -21.40
C LYS A 93 -10.07 5.26 -22.24
N ALA A 94 -9.44 4.09 -22.08
CA ALA A 94 -9.81 2.86 -22.77
C ALA A 94 -11.24 2.42 -22.40
N GLN A 95 -11.63 2.51 -21.13
CA GLN A 95 -13.02 2.24 -20.70
C GLN A 95 -14.01 3.24 -21.30
N ALA A 96 -13.68 4.53 -21.34
CA ALA A 96 -14.52 5.54 -21.99
C ALA A 96 -14.67 5.31 -23.50
N MET A 97 -13.63 4.80 -24.17
CA MET A 97 -13.65 4.42 -25.59
C MET A 97 -14.38 3.09 -25.85
N ALA A 98 -14.43 2.19 -24.85
CA ALA A 98 -15.13 0.92 -24.91
C ALA A 98 -16.65 1.03 -24.62
N VAL A 99 -17.13 2.22 -24.24
CA VAL A 99 -18.56 2.56 -24.24
C VAL A 99 -18.89 3.47 -25.43
N PRO A 100 -18.82 3.00 -26.70
CA PRO A 100 -19.53 3.64 -27.78
C PRO A 100 -20.91 2.98 -27.90
N ASN A 101 -21.94 3.77 -27.60
CA ASN A 101 -23.24 3.70 -28.29
C ASN A 101 -24.12 2.46 -28.02
N GLU A 102 -24.84 2.48 -26.91
CA GLU A 102 -26.21 1.91 -26.88
C GLU A 102 -27.17 3.09 -27.14
N GLN A 103 -27.62 3.19 -28.39
CA GLN A 103 -28.79 3.97 -28.81
C GLN A 103 -30.07 3.33 -28.29
#